data_AF-A0A2K5LIK1-F1
#
_entry.id   AF-A0A2K5LIK1-F1
#
_cell.length_a   1.000
_cell.length_b   1.000
_cell.length_c   1.000
_cell.angle_alpha   90.00
_cell.angle_beta   90.00
_cell.angle_gamma   90.00
#
_symmetry.space_group_name_H-M   'P 1'
#
loop_
_entity.id
_entity.type
_entity.pdbx_description
1 polymer ?
#
loop_
_entity_poly.entity_id
_entity_poly.type
_entity_poly.pdbx_seq_one_letter_code
_entity_poly.pdbx_strand_id
1 'polypeptide(L)'
;MKIEEVKSTTKTQRIASHSHVKGLGLDESGLAKQAASGLVGQENAREACGVIVELIKSKKMAGRAVLLAGPPGTGKTALALAIAQELGSKVPFCPMVGSEVYSTEIKKTEVLMENFRRAIGLRIKETKEVYEGEVTELTPCETENPMGGYGKTISHVIIGLKTAKGTKQLKLDPSIFESLQKERVEAGDVIYIEANSGAVKRQGRCDTYATEFDLEAEEYVPLPKGDVHKKKEIIQDVTLHDLDVANARPQVLWAQWYTPGG
;
A
#
# COMPACT_ATOMS: atom_id res chain seq x y z
N MET A 1 -28.76 23.39 -8.39
CA MET A 1 -27.53 22.65 -8.06
C MET A 1 -27.07 23.11 -6.68
N LYS A 2 -27.24 22.31 -5.64
CA LYS A 2 -26.68 22.61 -4.31
C LYS A 2 -25.29 22.00 -4.27
N ILE A 3 -24.28 22.84 -4.33
CA ILE A 3 -22.90 22.44 -4.06
C ILE A 3 -22.85 22.13 -2.57
N GLU A 4 -22.82 20.85 -2.21
CA GLU A 4 -22.47 20.45 -0.85
C GLU A 4 -20.96 20.58 -0.70
N GLU A 5 -20.56 21.53 0.13
CA GLU A 5 -19.19 21.66 0.60
C GLU A 5 -18.84 20.36 1.33
N VAL A 6 -17.90 19.58 0.77
CA VAL A 6 -17.36 18.39 1.43
C VAL A 6 -16.60 18.88 2.65
N LYS A 7 -17.30 19.04 3.78
CA LYS A 7 -16.67 19.14 5.08
C LYS A 7 -15.81 17.89 5.19
N SER A 8 -14.49 18.09 5.23
CA SER A 8 -13.50 17.06 5.48
C SER A 8 -14.07 16.10 6.51
N THR A 9 -14.52 14.94 6.07
CA THR A 9 -14.90 13.84 6.94
C THR A 9 -13.58 13.36 7.48
N THR A 10 -13.09 14.07 8.51
CA THR A 10 -11.98 13.59 9.33
C THR A 10 -12.43 12.21 9.77
N LYS A 11 -11.85 11.17 9.16
CA LYS A 11 -12.26 9.77 9.34
C LYS A 11 -12.57 9.57 10.82
N THR A 12 -13.84 9.36 11.15
CA THR A 12 -14.26 9.31 12.55
C THR A 12 -13.69 8.03 13.14
N GLN A 13 -12.49 8.11 13.72
CA GLN A 13 -11.93 7.01 14.47
C GLN A 13 -12.84 6.79 15.67
N ARG A 14 -13.44 5.60 15.77
CA ARG A 14 -14.27 5.23 16.90
C ARG A 14 -13.42 5.30 18.18
N ILE A 15 -13.93 5.95 19.21
CA ILE A 15 -13.26 6.05 20.51
C ILE A 15 -13.37 4.68 21.18
N ALA A 16 -12.23 4.06 21.44
CA ALA A 16 -12.07 2.82 22.18
C ALA A 16 -11.31 3.08 23.50
N SER A 17 -11.31 2.10 24.40
CA SER A 17 -10.74 2.22 25.75
C SER A 17 -9.28 2.67 25.79
N HIS A 18 -8.51 2.48 24.72
CA HIS A 18 -7.11 2.89 24.63
C HIS A 18 -6.80 3.87 23.48
N SER A 19 -7.82 4.47 22.84
CA SER A 19 -7.61 5.44 21.73
C SER A 19 -6.87 6.71 22.16
N HIS A 20 -6.85 7.00 23.47
CA HIS A 20 -6.14 8.12 24.06
C HIS A 20 -4.62 7.92 24.14
N VAL A 21 -4.13 6.68 24.05
CA VAL A 21 -2.70 6.37 24.10
C VAL A 21 -2.04 6.71 22.76
N LYS A 22 -1.08 7.62 22.78
CA LYS A 22 -0.37 8.12 21.57
C LYS A 22 1.12 7.79 21.54
N GLY A 23 1.68 7.24 22.62
CA GLY A 23 3.09 6.87 22.73
C GLY A 23 3.50 6.68 24.19
N LEU A 24 4.79 6.45 24.43
CA LEU A 24 5.30 6.22 25.78
C LEU A 24 5.49 7.51 26.59
N GLY A 25 5.57 8.67 25.94
CA GLY A 25 5.66 9.98 26.61
C GLY A 25 6.97 10.16 27.39
N LEU A 26 8.07 9.63 26.85
CA LEU A 26 9.42 9.81 27.38
C LEU A 26 10.03 11.12 26.85
N ASP A 27 11.03 11.65 27.54
CA ASP A 27 11.87 12.70 27.02
C ASP A 27 13.05 12.16 26.19
N GLU A 28 13.90 13.07 25.69
CA GLU A 28 15.07 12.72 24.88
C GLU A 28 16.13 11.92 25.66
N SER A 29 16.13 12.02 27.00
CA SER A 29 16.99 11.22 27.87
C SER A 29 16.40 9.85 28.23
N GLY A 30 15.18 9.55 27.76
CA GLY A 30 14.49 8.29 28.04
C GLY A 30 13.73 8.26 29.37
N LEU A 31 13.62 9.39 30.07
CA LEU A 31 12.91 9.50 31.35
C LEU A 31 11.42 9.74 31.11
N ALA A 32 10.57 9.14 31.95
CA ALA A 32 9.12 9.27 31.80
C ALA A 32 8.62 10.59 32.40
N LYS A 33 7.85 11.36 31.61
CA LYS A 33 7.13 12.52 32.13
C LYS A 33 5.88 12.07 32.87
N GLN A 34 5.60 12.65 34.04
CA GLN A 34 4.45 12.33 34.91
C GLN A 34 3.12 12.17 34.16
N ALA A 35 2.84 13.04 33.18
CA ALA A 35 1.66 12.94 32.30
C ALA A 35 2.04 13.35 30.87
N ALA A 36 2.09 12.40 29.94
CA ALA A 36 2.45 12.64 28.54
C ALA A 36 1.92 11.55 27.61
N SER A 37 1.62 11.92 26.36
CA SER A 37 1.21 11.00 25.28
C SER A 37 0.03 10.07 25.64
N GLY A 38 -0.86 10.54 26.52
CA GLY A 38 -2.04 9.79 26.99
C GLY A 38 -1.77 8.83 28.15
N LEU A 39 -0.53 8.70 28.62
CA LEU A 39 -0.18 7.93 29.82
C LEU A 39 0.09 8.85 31.00
N VAL A 40 -0.28 8.40 32.21
CA VAL A 40 -0.07 9.11 33.47
C VAL A 40 0.56 8.16 34.48
N GLY A 41 1.62 8.60 35.15
CA GLY A 41 2.39 7.79 36.09
C GLY A 41 3.13 6.64 35.41
N GLN A 42 3.26 5.52 36.13
CA GLN A 42 3.90 4.28 35.68
C GLN A 42 5.30 4.50 35.08
N GLU A 43 6.06 5.42 35.68
CA GLU A 43 7.32 5.94 35.17
C GLU A 43 8.33 4.83 34.88
N ASN A 44 8.71 4.05 35.90
CA ASN A 44 9.64 2.93 35.75
C ASN A 44 9.23 1.94 34.65
N ALA A 45 7.93 1.66 34.50
CA ALA A 45 7.43 0.74 33.48
C ALA A 45 7.52 1.35 32.07
N ARG A 46 7.24 2.65 31.93
CA ARG A 46 7.35 3.39 30.67
C ARG A 46 8.80 3.53 30.23
N GLU A 47 9.70 3.82 31.16
CA GLU A 47 11.15 3.88 30.91
C GLU A 47 11.69 2.52 30.45
N ALA A 48 11.32 1.44 31.13
CA ALA A 48 11.66 0.08 30.71
C ALA A 48 11.10 -0.25 29.31
N CYS A 49 9.87 0.17 29.00
CA CYS A 49 9.30 0.05 27.66
C CYS A 49 10.06 0.88 26.62
N GLY A 50 10.62 2.04 27.00
CA GLY A 50 11.49 2.86 26.16
C GLY A 50 12.74 2.11 25.73
N VAL A 51 13.41 1.43 26.67
CA VAL A 51 14.57 0.57 26.38
C VAL A 51 14.18 -0.55 25.42
N ILE A 52 13.00 -1.17 25.59
CA ILE A 52 12.50 -2.20 24.68
C ILE A 52 12.28 -1.63 23.27
N VAL A 53 11.65 -0.46 23.14
CA VAL A 53 11.46 0.21 21.84
C VAL A 53 12.80 0.48 21.17
N GLU A 54 13.80 0.95 21.93
CA GLU A 54 15.14 1.18 21.42
C GLU A 54 15.80 -0.12 20.93
N LEU A 55 15.70 -1.21 21.69
CA LEU A 55 16.23 -2.52 21.29
C LEU A 55 15.58 -3.06 20.00
N ILE A 56 14.28 -2.81 19.81
CA ILE A 56 13.55 -3.16 18.59
C ILE A 56 14.05 -2.29 17.42
N LYS A 57 14.12 -0.96 17.60
CA LYS A 57 14.60 -0.01 16.57
C LYS A 57 16.06 -0.30 16.18
N SER A 58 16.90 -0.71 17.14
CA SER A 58 18.29 -1.10 16.92
C SER A 58 18.45 -2.50 16.35
N LYS A 59 17.35 -3.25 16.12
CA LYS A 59 17.35 -4.63 15.59
C LYS A 59 18.16 -5.63 16.43
N LYS A 60 18.29 -5.40 17.74
CA LYS A 60 19.04 -6.28 18.67
C LYS A 60 18.14 -7.21 19.48
N MET A 61 16.82 -7.10 19.32
CA MET A 61 15.82 -7.91 20.01
C MET A 61 15.38 -9.12 19.17
N ALA A 62 16.26 -10.11 18.99
CA ALA A 62 15.92 -11.35 18.28
C ALA A 62 15.53 -12.46 19.27
N GLY A 63 14.33 -13.04 19.12
CA GLY A 63 13.88 -14.22 19.88
C GLY A 63 13.71 -14.00 21.39
N ARG A 64 13.55 -12.75 21.85
CA ARG A 64 13.36 -12.42 23.26
C ARG A 64 11.89 -12.21 23.59
N ALA A 65 11.45 -12.72 24.74
CA ALA A 65 10.13 -12.46 25.28
C ALA A 65 10.20 -11.41 26.39
N VAL A 66 9.19 -10.55 26.45
CA VAL A 66 8.99 -9.58 27.54
C VAL A 66 7.66 -9.90 28.23
N LEU A 67 7.68 -10.00 29.55
CA LEU A 67 6.50 -10.23 30.36
C LEU A 67 6.11 -8.96 31.10
N LEU A 68 4.92 -8.42 30.81
CA LEU A 68 4.30 -7.35 31.60
C LEU A 68 3.48 -7.97 32.73
N ALA A 69 4.00 -7.93 33.95
CA ALA A 69 3.34 -8.48 35.14
C ALA A 69 2.77 -7.37 36.03
N GLY A 70 1.64 -7.66 36.68
CA GLY A 70 1.02 -6.76 37.65
C GLY A 70 -0.50 -7.01 37.81
N PRO A 71 -1.14 -6.43 38.83
CA PRO A 71 -2.57 -6.56 39.08
C PRO A 71 -3.45 -6.17 37.87
N PRO A 72 -4.70 -6.67 37.75
CA PRO A 72 -5.62 -6.20 36.71
C PRO A 72 -5.85 -4.68 36.83
N GLY A 73 -6.06 -4.00 35.71
CA GLY A 73 -6.31 -2.55 35.68
C GLY A 73 -5.07 -1.64 35.77
N THR A 74 -3.84 -2.17 35.89
CA THR A 74 -2.61 -1.36 36.04
C THR A 74 -1.99 -0.87 34.73
N GLY A 75 -2.73 -0.87 33.61
CA GLY A 75 -2.25 -0.29 32.35
C GLY A 75 -1.31 -1.17 31.50
N LYS A 76 -1.19 -2.48 31.77
CA LYS A 76 -0.35 -3.41 30.96
C LYS A 76 -0.66 -3.35 29.46
N THR A 77 -1.94 -3.44 29.10
CA THR A 77 -2.39 -3.35 27.70
C THR A 77 -2.13 -1.96 27.11
N ALA A 78 -2.26 -0.91 27.92
CA ALA A 78 -1.97 0.46 27.49
C ALA A 78 -0.48 0.65 27.16
N LEU A 79 0.43 0.04 27.95
CA LEU A 79 1.87 0.05 27.67
C LEU A 79 2.20 -0.69 26.38
N ALA A 80 1.59 -1.85 26.13
CA ALA A 80 1.80 -2.60 24.89
C ALA A 80 1.36 -1.79 23.65
N LEU A 81 0.23 -1.12 23.72
CA LEU A 81 -0.24 -0.23 22.66
C LEU A 81 0.62 1.03 22.52
N ALA A 82 1.14 1.57 23.63
CA ALA A 82 2.07 2.69 23.60
C ALA A 82 3.38 2.32 22.87
N ILE A 83 3.92 1.12 23.11
CA ILE A 83 5.06 0.57 22.36
C ILE A 83 4.73 0.52 20.86
N ALA A 84 3.54 0.02 20.49
CA ALA A 84 3.13 -0.06 19.09
C ALA A 84 3.07 1.33 18.42
N GLN A 85 2.51 2.33 19.12
CA GLN A 85 2.48 3.71 18.63
C GLN A 85 3.89 4.31 18.48
N GLU A 86 4.79 4.01 19.42
CA GLU A 86 6.18 4.50 19.44
C GLU A 86 7.06 3.91 18.31
N LEU A 87 6.74 2.68 17.88
CA LEU A 87 7.38 2.03 16.74
C LEU A 87 6.84 2.55 15.39
N GLY A 88 5.60 3.03 15.38
CA GLY A 88 4.93 3.61 14.21
C GLY A 88 4.42 2.57 13.22
N SER A 89 3.77 3.05 12.14
CA SER A 89 3.09 2.21 11.14
C SER A 89 4.01 1.32 10.30
N LYS A 90 5.32 1.57 10.35
CA LYS A 90 6.33 0.84 9.58
C LYS A 90 6.75 -0.49 10.20
N VAL A 91 6.40 -0.72 11.47
CA VAL A 91 6.71 -1.95 12.19
C VAL A 91 5.39 -2.68 12.43
N PRO A 92 5.24 -3.93 11.98
CA PRO A 92 4.01 -4.67 12.21
C PRO A 92 3.82 -4.92 13.71
N PHE A 93 2.59 -4.69 14.18
CA PHE A 93 2.18 -4.99 15.53
C PHE A 93 0.93 -5.88 15.48
N CYS A 94 1.05 -7.09 16.00
CA CYS A 94 -0.01 -8.11 15.95
C CYS A 94 -0.48 -8.42 17.39
N PRO A 95 -1.52 -7.72 17.89
CA PRO A 95 -2.13 -8.07 19.16
C PRO A 95 -2.92 -9.38 18.99
N MET A 96 -2.68 -10.33 19.89
CA MET A 96 -3.38 -11.62 19.90
C MET A 96 -3.88 -11.93 21.30
N VAL A 97 -5.12 -12.41 21.40
CA VAL A 97 -5.68 -12.90 22.66
C VAL A 97 -5.44 -14.40 22.77
N GLY A 98 -5.04 -14.90 23.95
CA GLY A 98 -4.71 -16.32 24.12
C GLY A 98 -5.83 -17.30 23.76
N SER A 99 -7.10 -16.87 23.85
CA SER A 99 -8.25 -17.67 23.43
C SER A 99 -8.34 -17.86 21.90
N GLU A 100 -7.77 -16.96 21.11
CA GLU A 100 -7.76 -17.03 19.63
C GLU A 100 -6.90 -18.18 19.11
N VAL A 101 -5.99 -18.72 19.93
CA VAL A 101 -5.15 -19.89 19.59
C VAL A 101 -6.00 -21.16 19.42
N TYR A 102 -7.17 -21.22 20.04
CA TYR A 102 -8.04 -22.39 19.99
C TYR A 102 -8.98 -22.29 18.78
N SER A 103 -8.66 -23.07 17.74
CA SER A 103 -9.49 -23.21 16.53
C SER A 103 -9.89 -24.68 16.32
N THR A 104 -11.07 -24.88 15.72
CA THR A 104 -11.56 -26.20 15.28
C THR A 104 -10.97 -26.62 13.93
N GLU A 105 -10.59 -25.64 13.10
CA GLU A 105 -10.16 -25.87 11.72
C GLU A 105 -8.63 -25.97 11.62
N ILE A 106 -7.91 -25.24 12.48
CA ILE A 106 -6.47 -25.06 12.40
C ILE A 106 -5.83 -25.54 13.70
N LYS A 107 -4.68 -26.22 13.59
CA LYS A 107 -3.91 -26.68 14.75
C LYS A 107 -3.41 -25.47 15.56
N LYS A 108 -3.43 -25.57 16.89
CA LYS A 108 -2.95 -24.52 17.81
C LYS A 108 -1.55 -24.00 17.48
N THR A 109 -0.64 -24.90 17.11
CA THR A 109 0.74 -24.53 16.71
C THR A 109 0.77 -23.71 15.43
N GLU A 110 -0.11 -24.01 14.48
CA GLU A 110 -0.21 -23.29 13.22
C GLU A 110 -0.72 -21.86 13.45
N VAL A 111 -1.76 -21.70 14.27
CA VAL A 111 -2.27 -20.36 14.63
C VAL A 111 -1.16 -19.50 15.26
N LEU A 112 -0.33 -20.08 16.14
CA LEU A 112 0.82 -19.37 16.71
C LEU A 112 1.87 -19.00 15.65
N MET A 113 2.21 -19.94 14.77
CA MET A 113 3.18 -19.71 13.70
C MET A 113 2.72 -18.64 12.72
N GLU A 114 1.45 -18.63 12.33
CA GLU A 114 0.86 -17.58 11.48
C GLU A 114 0.99 -16.20 12.14
N ASN A 115 0.68 -16.08 13.44
CA ASN A 115 0.80 -14.81 14.15
C ASN A 115 2.27 -14.33 14.27
N PHE A 116 3.22 -15.24 14.49
CA PHE A 116 4.64 -14.90 14.41
C PHE A 116 5.02 -14.36 13.02
N ARG A 117 4.53 -14.98 11.95
CA ARG A 117 4.83 -14.54 10.58
C ARG A 117 4.13 -13.24 10.19
N ARG A 118 2.95 -12.95 10.74
CA ARG A 118 2.27 -11.64 10.62
C ARG A 118 3.04 -10.53 11.35
N ALA A 119 3.71 -10.87 12.46
CA ALA A 119 4.52 -9.92 13.21
C ALA A 119 5.93 -9.67 12.61
N ILE A 120 6.30 -10.35 11.52
CA ILE A 120 7.59 -10.14 10.84
C ILE A 120 7.33 -9.44 9.51
N GLY A 121 7.77 -8.19 9.42
CA GLY A 121 7.66 -7.35 8.23
C GLY A 121 8.94 -7.36 7.40
N LEU A 122 8.76 -7.44 6.08
CA LEU A 122 9.77 -7.28 5.05
C LEU A 122 9.49 -5.97 4.32
N ARG A 123 10.53 -5.13 4.20
CA ARG A 123 10.50 -3.94 3.34
C ARG A 123 11.24 -4.24 2.06
N ILE A 124 10.51 -4.33 0.95
CA ILE A 124 11.06 -4.54 -0.38
C ILE A 124 11.16 -3.18 -1.05
N LYS A 125 12.35 -2.84 -1.50
CA LYS A 125 12.59 -1.64 -2.32
C LYS A 125 12.94 -2.10 -3.73
N GLU A 126 12.08 -1.78 -4.68
CA GLU A 126 12.27 -2.11 -6.09
C GLU A 126 12.28 -0.82 -6.91
N THR A 127 13.15 -0.75 -7.93
CA THR A 127 13.13 0.36 -8.89
C THR A 127 12.47 -0.13 -10.16
N LYS A 128 11.35 0.49 -10.53
CA LYS A 128 10.60 0.18 -11.75
C LYS A 128 10.75 1.28 -12.78
N GLU A 129 10.94 0.90 -14.03
CA GLU A 129 10.89 1.83 -15.17
C GLU A 129 9.46 1.91 -15.67
N VAL A 130 8.94 3.14 -15.74
CA VAL A 130 7.52 3.37 -16.00
C VAL A 130 7.34 4.47 -17.03
N TYR A 131 6.33 4.28 -17.88
CA TYR A 131 5.83 5.29 -18.79
C TYR A 131 4.47 5.76 -18.29
N GLU A 132 4.34 7.06 -18.06
CA GLU A 132 3.10 7.66 -17.56
C GLU A 132 2.78 8.90 -18.38
N GLY A 133 1.53 9.03 -18.79
CA GLY A 133 1.08 10.17 -19.59
C GLY A 133 -0.35 10.01 -20.07
N GLU A 134 -0.89 11.12 -20.56
CA GLU A 134 -2.13 11.17 -21.34
C GLU A 134 -1.89 10.54 -22.72
N VAL A 135 -2.78 9.66 -23.14
CA VAL A 135 -2.75 9.04 -24.47
C VAL A 135 -3.21 10.06 -25.51
N THR A 136 -2.32 10.47 -26.39
CA THR A 136 -2.64 11.39 -27.49
C THR A 136 -3.09 10.66 -28.75
N GLU A 137 -2.48 9.51 -29.01
CA GLU A 137 -2.79 8.66 -30.16
C GLU A 137 -2.56 7.20 -29.79
N LEU A 138 -3.40 6.33 -30.33
CA LEU A 138 -3.29 4.88 -30.20
C LEU A 138 -3.55 4.29 -31.59
N THR A 139 -2.50 3.83 -32.27
CA THR A 139 -2.59 3.29 -33.64
C THR A 139 -1.98 1.89 -33.70
N PRO A 140 -2.78 0.83 -33.85
CA PRO A 140 -2.26 -0.51 -34.11
C PRO A 140 -1.78 -0.61 -35.57
N CYS A 141 -0.57 -1.16 -35.76
CA CYS A 141 0.00 -1.40 -37.08
C CYS A 141 -0.16 -2.87 -37.46
N GLU A 142 -1.05 -3.12 -38.41
CA GLU A 142 -1.34 -4.45 -38.96
C GLU A 142 -0.36 -4.81 -40.08
N THR A 143 0.11 -6.06 -40.10
CA THR A 143 0.89 -6.65 -41.20
C THR A 143 0.20 -7.89 -41.73
N GLU A 144 0.47 -8.21 -43.00
CA GLU A 144 0.04 -9.48 -43.60
C GLU A 144 0.73 -10.66 -42.90
N ASN A 145 -0.03 -11.72 -42.67
CA ASN A 145 0.42 -12.84 -41.86
C ASN A 145 1.44 -13.69 -42.62
N PRO A 146 2.70 -13.84 -42.16
CA PRO A 146 3.73 -14.59 -42.89
C PRO A 146 3.40 -16.08 -43.04
N MET A 147 2.48 -16.60 -42.22
CA MET A 147 2.10 -18.02 -42.16
C MET A 147 0.91 -18.40 -43.07
N GLY A 148 0.47 -17.52 -43.98
CA GLY A 148 -0.46 -17.87 -45.05
C GLY A 148 -1.93 -18.08 -44.66
N GLY A 149 -2.35 -17.64 -43.46
CA GLY A 149 -3.75 -17.65 -43.03
C GLY A 149 -4.49 -16.34 -43.36
N TYR A 150 -5.78 -16.43 -43.69
CA TYR A 150 -6.66 -15.26 -43.80
C TYR A 150 -6.78 -14.56 -42.44
N GLY A 151 -6.03 -13.48 -42.26
CA GLY A 151 -6.12 -12.63 -41.07
C GLY A 151 -4.99 -11.64 -41.03
N LYS A 152 -5.29 -10.38 -40.73
CA LYS A 152 -4.26 -9.38 -40.44
C LYS A 152 -3.77 -9.61 -39.02
N THR A 153 -2.45 -9.57 -38.81
CA THR A 153 -1.86 -9.70 -37.47
C THR A 153 -1.26 -8.36 -37.06
N ILE A 154 -1.46 -7.96 -35.82
CA ILE A 154 -0.88 -6.73 -35.27
C ILE A 154 0.62 -6.97 -35.09
N SER A 155 1.44 -6.16 -35.74
CA SER A 155 2.91 -6.24 -35.68
C SER A 155 3.49 -5.42 -34.54
N HIS A 156 2.90 -4.26 -34.26
CA HIS A 156 3.25 -3.36 -33.17
C HIS A 156 2.15 -2.31 -32.98
N VAL A 157 2.16 -1.63 -31.84
CA VAL A 157 1.26 -0.51 -31.57
C VAL A 157 2.09 0.76 -31.39
N ILE A 158 1.69 1.83 -32.05
CA ILE A 158 2.26 3.16 -31.80
C ILE A 158 1.34 3.88 -30.83
N ILE A 159 1.89 4.31 -29.70
CA ILE A 159 1.19 5.12 -28.72
C ILE A 159 1.93 6.43 -28.50
N GLY A 160 1.19 7.54 -28.54
CA GLY A 160 1.71 8.85 -28.12
C GLY A 160 1.31 9.11 -26.68
N LEU A 161 2.29 9.42 -25.82
CA LEU A 161 2.07 9.80 -24.44
C LEU A 161 2.50 11.24 -24.21
N LYS A 162 1.66 12.01 -23.51
CA LYS A 162 1.88 13.41 -23.17
C LYS A 162 1.89 13.63 -21.67
N THR A 163 2.85 14.41 -21.20
CA THR A 163 2.90 14.93 -19.83
C THR A 163 3.00 16.46 -19.86
N ALA A 164 2.99 17.09 -18.68
CA ALA A 164 3.18 18.53 -18.56
C ALA A 164 4.55 19.02 -19.07
N LYS A 165 5.59 18.15 -19.10
CA LYS A 165 6.93 18.52 -19.60
C LYS A 165 7.10 18.30 -21.11
N GLY A 166 6.41 17.34 -21.70
CA GLY A 166 6.63 16.99 -23.10
C GLY A 166 5.85 15.77 -23.56
N THR A 167 6.02 15.44 -24.84
CA THR A 167 5.38 14.30 -25.51
C THR A 167 6.41 13.28 -25.94
N LYS A 168 6.02 12.01 -25.98
CA LYS A 168 6.86 10.91 -26.48
C LYS A 168 6.00 9.88 -27.19
N GLN A 169 6.40 9.52 -28.41
CA GLN A 169 5.83 8.39 -29.13
C GLN A 169 6.62 7.12 -28.79
N LEU A 170 5.90 6.04 -28.53
CA LEU A 170 6.44 4.73 -28.16
C LEU A 170 5.92 3.69 -29.13
N LYS A 171 6.82 2.79 -29.54
CA LYS A 171 6.47 1.57 -30.28
C LYS A 171 6.40 0.42 -29.28
N LEU A 172 5.20 -0.12 -29.08
CA LEU A 172 4.90 -1.17 -28.13
C LEU A 172 4.73 -2.52 -28.82
N ASP A 173 5.01 -3.59 -28.09
CA ASP A 173 4.78 -4.96 -28.51
C ASP A 173 3.27 -5.26 -28.66
N PRO A 174 2.86 -6.11 -29.63
CA PRO A 174 1.45 -6.49 -29.80
C PRO A 174 0.77 -7.01 -28.54
N SER A 175 1.47 -7.68 -27.64
CA SER A 175 0.91 -8.17 -26.37
C SER A 175 0.35 -7.06 -25.47
N ILE A 176 0.91 -5.85 -25.54
CA ILE A 176 0.45 -4.70 -24.76
C ILE A 176 -0.89 -4.18 -25.30
N PHE A 177 -1.19 -4.42 -26.59
CA PHE A 177 -2.47 -4.03 -27.19
C PHE A 177 -3.65 -4.72 -26.53
N GLU A 178 -3.53 -6.01 -26.22
CA GLU A 178 -4.58 -6.76 -25.53
C GLU A 178 -4.85 -6.18 -24.13
N SER A 179 -3.79 -5.75 -23.43
CA SER A 179 -3.91 -5.09 -22.13
C SER A 179 -4.59 -3.73 -22.23
N LEU A 180 -4.25 -2.93 -23.26
CA LEU A 180 -4.89 -1.64 -23.55
C LEU A 180 -6.38 -1.80 -23.87
N GLN A 181 -6.75 -2.80 -24.66
CA GLN A 181 -8.15 -3.12 -24.97
C GLN A 181 -8.92 -3.58 -23.73
N LYS A 182 -8.31 -4.42 -22.90
CA LYS A 182 -8.93 -4.93 -21.67
C LYS A 182 -9.25 -3.80 -20.69
N GLU A 183 -8.34 -2.85 -20.55
CA GLU A 183 -8.50 -1.65 -19.72
C GLU A 183 -9.36 -0.55 -20.38
N ARG A 184 -9.83 -0.78 -21.62
CA ARG A 184 -10.61 0.18 -22.43
C ARG A 184 -9.96 1.55 -22.52
N VAL A 185 -8.67 1.56 -22.82
CA VAL A 185 -7.89 2.79 -22.95
C VAL A 185 -8.24 3.51 -24.24
N GLU A 186 -8.59 4.78 -24.12
CA GLU A 186 -8.90 5.68 -25.24
C GLU A 186 -7.96 6.89 -25.27
N ALA A 187 -7.97 7.63 -26.39
CA ALA A 187 -7.26 8.90 -26.46
C ALA A 187 -7.89 9.91 -25.49
N GLY A 188 -7.05 10.57 -24.69
CA GLY A 188 -7.45 11.45 -23.59
C GLY A 188 -7.40 10.79 -22.22
N ASP A 189 -7.16 9.48 -22.12
CA ASP A 189 -6.94 8.81 -20.83
C ASP A 189 -5.51 8.99 -20.33
N VAL A 190 -5.36 9.12 -19.01
CA VAL A 190 -4.06 9.03 -18.35
C VAL A 190 -3.79 7.58 -17.98
N ILE A 191 -2.69 7.04 -18.50
CA ILE A 191 -2.31 5.65 -18.29
C ILE A 191 -0.93 5.53 -17.67
N TYR A 192 -0.71 4.35 -17.10
CA TYR A 192 0.56 3.92 -16.55
C TYR A 192 0.96 2.59 -17.20
N ILE A 193 2.16 2.53 -17.77
CA ILE A 193 2.74 1.34 -18.39
C ILE A 193 4.05 0.99 -17.69
N GLU A 194 4.17 -0.24 -17.20
CA GLU A 194 5.42 -0.77 -16.66
C GLU A 194 6.28 -1.33 -17.80
N ALA A 195 7.52 -0.84 -17.93
CA ALA A 195 8.38 -1.16 -19.08
C ALA A 195 8.76 -2.65 -19.17
N ASN A 196 8.92 -3.32 -18.03
CA ASN A 196 9.39 -4.71 -17.99
C ASN A 196 8.26 -5.73 -18.17
N SER A 197 7.09 -5.48 -17.58
CA SER A 197 5.97 -6.42 -17.59
C SER A 197 5.00 -6.16 -18.75
N GLY A 198 5.02 -4.96 -19.34
CA GLY A 198 4.01 -4.52 -20.30
C GLY A 198 2.63 -4.31 -19.66
N ALA A 199 2.51 -4.38 -18.33
CA ALA A 199 1.26 -4.18 -17.63
C ALA A 199 0.81 -2.72 -17.78
N VAL A 200 -0.44 -2.54 -18.22
CA VAL A 200 -1.08 -1.24 -18.38
C VAL A 200 -2.16 -1.07 -17.35
N LYS A 201 -2.30 0.15 -16.83
CA LYS A 201 -3.39 0.54 -15.95
C LYS A 201 -3.93 1.91 -16.35
N ARG A 202 -5.26 2.00 -16.53
CA ARG A 202 -5.96 3.28 -16.71
C ARG A 202 -6.09 3.97 -15.35
N GLN A 203 -5.63 5.22 -15.23
CA GLN A 203 -5.77 6.02 -14.02
C GLN A 203 -7.07 6.82 -14.02
N GLY A 204 -7.53 7.23 -15.19
CA GLY A 204 -8.72 8.04 -15.36
C GLY A 204 -8.66 8.88 -16.63
N ARG A 205 -9.67 9.72 -16.85
CA ARG A 205 -9.70 10.65 -17.98
C ARG A 205 -8.93 11.92 -17.65
N CYS A 206 -8.21 12.50 -18.60
CA CYS A 206 -7.48 13.74 -18.37
C CYS A 206 -8.44 14.91 -18.10
N ASP A 207 -8.16 15.70 -17.06
CA ASP A 207 -8.93 16.90 -16.67
C ASP A 207 -9.13 17.91 -17.81
N THR A 208 -8.26 17.91 -18.84
CA THR A 208 -8.40 18.78 -20.02
C THR A 208 -9.69 18.49 -20.80
N TYR A 209 -10.23 17.28 -20.66
CA TYR A 209 -11.45 16.83 -21.31
C TYR A 209 -12.69 16.95 -20.40
N ALA A 210 -12.52 17.45 -19.16
CA ALA A 210 -13.63 17.75 -18.27
C ALA A 210 -14.41 18.98 -18.79
N THR A 211 -15.27 18.77 -19.78
CA THR A 211 -16.22 19.79 -20.22
C THR A 211 -17.45 19.76 -19.29
N GLU A 212 -18.07 20.92 -19.07
CA GLU A 212 -19.21 21.10 -18.14
C GLU A 212 -20.49 20.30 -18.52
N PHE A 213 -20.46 19.51 -19.60
CA PHE A 213 -21.62 18.81 -20.17
C PHE A 213 -21.50 17.29 -20.19
N ASP A 214 -20.44 16.72 -19.61
CA ASP A 214 -20.33 15.27 -19.55
C ASP A 214 -21.21 14.69 -18.44
N LEU A 215 -22.22 13.90 -18.83
CA LEU A 215 -23.11 13.17 -17.90
C LEU A 215 -22.47 11.88 -17.40
N GLU A 216 -21.28 11.52 -17.89
CA GLU A 216 -20.55 10.33 -17.51
C GLU A 216 -19.76 10.55 -16.21
N ALA A 217 -19.94 9.63 -15.25
CA ALA A 217 -19.23 9.62 -13.98
C ALA A 217 -17.82 9.02 -14.14
N GLU A 218 -17.00 9.58 -15.02
CA GLU A 218 -15.59 9.19 -15.15
C GLU A 218 -14.74 9.83 -14.05
N GLU A 219 -13.72 9.11 -13.57
CA GLU A 219 -12.73 9.66 -12.65
C GLU A 219 -11.74 10.51 -13.44
N TYR A 220 -11.80 11.82 -13.23
CA TYR A 220 -10.91 12.79 -13.86
C TYR A 220 -9.61 12.91 -13.07
N VAL A 221 -8.49 12.80 -13.79
CA VAL A 221 -7.15 12.87 -13.24
C VAL A 221 -6.30 13.93 -13.96
N PRO A 222 -5.46 14.68 -13.22
CA PRO A 222 -4.65 15.72 -13.80
C PRO A 222 -3.52 15.15 -14.67
N LEU A 223 -3.09 15.95 -15.64
CA LEU A 223 -1.91 15.66 -16.45
C LEU A 223 -0.68 15.36 -15.56
N PRO A 224 -0.01 14.22 -15.77
CA PRO A 224 1.18 13.88 -15.00
C PRO A 224 2.27 14.94 -15.09
N LYS A 225 2.86 15.25 -13.94
CA LYS A 225 4.01 16.15 -13.83
C LYS A 225 5.30 15.37 -14.07
N GLY A 226 6.24 15.98 -14.79
CA GLY A 226 7.55 15.39 -15.07
C GLY A 226 7.61 14.68 -16.42
N ASP A 227 8.67 13.91 -16.62
CA ASP A 227 8.98 13.26 -17.89
C ASP A 227 8.09 12.03 -18.11
N VAL A 228 7.72 11.75 -19.37
CA VAL A 228 6.90 10.59 -19.75
C VAL A 228 7.55 9.29 -19.28
N HIS A 229 8.87 9.18 -19.42
CA HIS A 229 9.65 8.04 -18.95
C HIS A 229 10.33 8.40 -17.63
N LYS A 230 10.04 7.63 -16.57
CA LYS A 230 10.63 7.85 -15.25
C LYS A 230 10.99 6.54 -14.56
N LYS A 231 12.03 6.61 -13.73
CA LYS A 231 12.37 5.53 -12.80
C LYS A 231 11.68 5.81 -11.47
N LYS A 232 10.79 4.91 -11.07
CA LYS A 232 10.02 5.03 -9.83
C LYS A 232 10.53 4.01 -8.82
N GLU A 233 11.02 4.48 -7.68
CA GLU A 233 11.29 3.62 -6.54
C GLU A 233 9.96 3.27 -5.86
N ILE A 234 9.64 1.98 -5.80
CA ILE A 234 8.48 1.45 -5.11
C ILE A 234 8.99 0.80 -3.83
N ILE A 235 8.48 1.28 -2.70
CA ILE A 235 8.72 0.69 -1.39
C ILE A 235 7.43 -0.03 -1.01
N GLN A 236 7.54 -1.34 -0.79
CA GLN A 236 6.42 -2.18 -0.40
C GLN A 236 6.75 -2.85 0.93
N ASP A 237 5.86 -2.69 1.89
CA ASP A 237 5.94 -3.36 3.18
C ASP A 237 5.00 -4.58 3.13
N VAL A 238 5.55 -5.76 3.36
CA VAL A 238 4.85 -7.06 3.26
C VAL A 238 5.19 -7.90 4.49
N THR A 239 4.26 -8.68 5.04
CA THR A 239 4.60 -9.62 6.13
C THR A 239 5.01 -10.98 5.58
N LEU A 240 5.73 -11.78 6.38
CA LEU A 240 6.03 -13.16 5.97
C LEU A 240 4.76 -13.99 5.74
N HIS A 241 3.71 -13.74 6.53
CA HIS A 241 2.43 -14.41 6.36
C HIS A 241 1.78 -14.08 5.01
N ASP A 242 1.86 -12.83 4.54
CA ASP A 242 1.31 -12.46 3.23
C ASP A 242 2.00 -13.22 2.08
N LEU A 243 3.32 -13.43 2.19
CA LEU A 243 4.08 -14.23 1.24
C LEU A 243 3.68 -15.72 1.30
N ASP A 244 3.47 -16.26 2.50
CA ASP A 244 3.02 -17.64 2.66
C ASP A 244 1.65 -17.86 2.02
N VAL A 245 0.71 -16.95 2.28
CA VAL A 245 -0.64 -17.01 1.71
C VAL A 245 -0.59 -16.87 0.20
N ALA A 246 0.22 -15.94 -0.33
CA ALA A 246 0.39 -15.76 -1.77
C ALA A 246 0.93 -17.02 -2.46
N ASN A 247 1.90 -17.71 -1.84
CA ASN A 247 2.47 -18.94 -2.36
C ASN A 247 1.52 -20.16 -2.20
N ALA A 248 0.80 -20.24 -1.09
CA ALA A 248 -0.11 -21.35 -0.81
C ALA A 248 -1.43 -21.26 -1.59
N ARG A 249 -1.89 -20.03 -1.91
CA ARG A 249 -3.15 -19.77 -2.64
C ARG A 249 -2.93 -18.72 -3.74
N PRO A 250 -2.48 -19.15 -4.94
CA PRO A 250 -2.14 -18.23 -6.04
C PRO A 250 -3.30 -17.35 -6.54
N GLN A 251 -4.55 -17.72 -6.25
CA GLN A 251 -5.75 -17.09 -6.81
C GLN A 251 -6.30 -15.89 -6.00
N VAL A 252 -5.83 -15.64 -4.76
CA VAL A 252 -6.37 -14.56 -3.88
C VAL A 252 -5.60 -13.23 -4.01
N LEU A 253 -4.63 -13.18 -4.93
CA LEU A 253 -3.71 -12.05 -5.14
C LEU A 253 -4.36 -10.76 -5.69
N TRP A 254 -5.60 -10.78 -6.18
CA TRP A 254 -6.17 -9.60 -6.86
C TRP A 254 -7.05 -8.71 -5.96
N ALA A 255 -7.54 -9.20 -4.82
CA ALA A 255 -8.52 -8.45 -4.02
C ALA A 255 -7.92 -7.62 -2.87
N GLN A 256 -6.75 -7.99 -2.32
CA GLN A 256 -6.20 -7.35 -1.12
C GLN A 256 -5.06 -6.36 -1.37
N TRP A 257 -4.39 -6.43 -2.52
CA TRP A 257 -3.23 -5.58 -2.86
C TRP A 257 -3.61 -4.23 -3.49
N TYR A 258 -4.91 -3.98 -3.67
CA TYR A 258 -5.47 -2.86 -4.44
C TYR A 258 -6.44 -1.99 -3.64
N THR A 259 -6.18 -1.81 -2.35
CA THR A 259 -6.66 -0.60 -1.67
C THR A 259 -5.47 0.33 -1.52
N PRO A 260 -5.42 1.47 -2.24
CA PRO A 260 -4.62 2.58 -1.79
C PRO A 260 -5.08 2.87 -0.37
N GLY A 261 -4.15 2.98 0.57
CA GLY A 261 -4.48 3.37 1.94
C GLY A 261 -5.37 4.61 1.91
N GLY A 262 -6.63 4.44 2.30
CA GLY A 262 -7.49 5.58 2.56
C GLY A 262 -7.04 6.32 3.79
#